data_AF-A0AAQ0A527-F1
#
_entry.id   AF-A0AAQ0A527-F1
#
_cell.length_a   1.000
_cell.length_b   1.000
_cell.length_c   1.000
_cell.angle_alpha   90.00
_cell.angle_beta   90.00
_cell.angle_gamma   90.00
#
_symmetry.space_group_name_H-M   'P 1'
#
loop_
_entity.id
_entity.type
_entity.pdbx_description
1 polymer ?
#
loop_
_entity_poly.entity_id
_entity_poly.type
_entity_poly.pdbx_seq_one_letter_code
_entity_poly.pdbx_strand_id
1 'polypeptide(L)'
;MTCRYDSTEWLDVLYTSVRNTPGGVADAANHLTIRRGKNITPESLRLRLRGVGDSRLSMEMFELLIEWMQEKTEAKAHALDALHALNARFGLVAEYVDEHGADDDTGPGVDVHLVSTALHLQAHVGRVADDVTRVLGEQRIDDGRAEQIIATGRKGQRLFQRLIHAARNLAARRRRRHEAV
;
A
#
# COMPACT_ATOMS: atom_id res chain seq x y z
N MET A 1 -21.12 7.80 -19.12
CA MET A 1 -20.92 6.93 -17.94
C MET A 1 -19.50 7.13 -17.44
N THR A 2 -19.32 7.83 -16.34
CA THR A 2 -18.03 7.93 -15.65
C THR A 2 -17.88 6.72 -14.74
N CYS A 3 -16.88 5.88 -15.00
CA CYS A 3 -16.49 4.79 -14.10
C CYS A 3 -16.18 5.39 -12.73
N ARG A 4 -16.97 5.06 -11.71
CA ARG A 4 -16.65 5.41 -10.32
C ARG A 4 -15.63 4.38 -9.86
N TYR A 5 -14.38 4.82 -9.72
CA TYR A 5 -13.32 3.98 -9.19
C TYR A 5 -13.49 3.88 -7.67
N ASP A 6 -13.67 2.67 -7.17
CA ASP A 6 -13.74 2.41 -5.73
C ASP A 6 -12.31 2.49 -5.17
N SER A 7 -12.12 3.33 -4.15
CA SER A 7 -10.83 3.53 -3.50
C SER A 7 -10.34 2.29 -2.73
N THR A 8 -11.19 1.27 -2.60
CA THR A 8 -10.94 0.04 -1.86
C THR A 8 -10.83 -1.21 -2.74
N GLU A 9 -11.36 -1.17 -3.97
CA GLU A 9 -11.23 -2.26 -4.94
C GLU A 9 -9.83 -2.30 -5.56
N TRP A 10 -9.16 -3.44 -5.43
CA TRP A 10 -7.73 -3.53 -5.74
C TRP A 10 -7.38 -3.26 -7.21
N LEU A 11 -8.28 -3.56 -8.15
CA LEU A 11 -8.09 -3.26 -9.58
C LEU A 11 -8.21 -1.76 -9.87
N ASP A 12 -9.16 -1.08 -9.23
CA ASP A 12 -9.35 0.36 -9.38
C ASP A 12 -8.19 1.14 -8.76
N VAL A 13 -7.71 0.68 -7.60
CA VAL A 13 -6.48 1.17 -6.97
C VAL A 13 -5.28 0.96 -7.89
N LEU A 14 -5.11 -0.23 -8.47
CA LEU A 14 -4.03 -0.51 -9.41
C LEU A 14 -4.07 0.38 -10.64
N TYR A 15 -5.25 0.52 -11.26
CA TYR A 15 -5.42 1.40 -12.42
C TYR A 15 -5.03 2.85 -12.08
N THR A 16 -5.44 3.33 -10.91
CA THR A 16 -5.11 4.67 -10.43
C THR A 16 -3.62 4.84 -10.16
N SER A 17 -2.98 3.88 -9.48
CA SER A 17 -1.53 3.88 -9.25
C SER A 17 -0.73 3.86 -10.56
N VAL A 18 -1.13 3.02 -11.53
CA VAL A 18 -0.49 2.97 -12.85
C VAL A 18 -0.66 4.29 -13.60
N ARG A 19 -1.85 4.89 -13.55
CA ARG A 19 -2.12 6.19 -14.20
C ARG A 19 -1.32 7.33 -13.59
N ASN A 20 -1.14 7.34 -12.26
CA ASN A 20 -0.46 8.41 -11.54
C ASN A 20 1.07 8.27 -11.58
N THR A 21 1.57 7.08 -11.92
CA THR A 21 3.01 6.84 -12.09
C THR A 21 3.51 7.54 -13.36
N PRO A 22 4.70 8.19 -13.35
CA PRO A 22 5.27 8.82 -14.53
C PRO A 22 5.33 7.88 -15.74
N GLY A 23 4.92 8.37 -16.92
CA GLY A 23 4.76 7.56 -18.14
C GLY A 23 3.38 6.89 -18.27
N GLY A 24 2.65 6.73 -17.17
CA GLY A 24 1.28 6.26 -17.14
C GLY A 24 1.06 4.90 -17.81
N VAL A 25 -0.16 4.67 -18.30
CA VAL A 25 -0.55 3.40 -18.92
C VAL A 25 0.24 3.08 -20.20
N ALA A 26 0.70 4.11 -20.93
CA ALA A 26 1.43 3.91 -22.17
C ALA A 26 2.82 3.32 -21.92
N ASP A 27 3.56 3.92 -20.99
CA ASP A 27 4.89 3.42 -20.61
C ASP A 27 4.80 2.06 -19.91
N ALA A 28 3.81 1.86 -19.03
CA ALA A 28 3.56 0.56 -18.41
C ALA A 28 3.32 -0.56 -19.45
N ALA A 29 2.55 -0.28 -20.51
CA ALA A 29 2.30 -1.24 -21.57
C ALA A 29 3.58 -1.58 -22.36
N ASN A 30 4.46 -0.60 -22.57
CA ASN A 30 5.77 -0.81 -23.19
C ASN A 30 6.67 -1.67 -22.30
N HIS A 31 6.75 -1.36 -21.00
CA HIS A 31 7.49 -2.16 -20.03
C HIS A 31 7.04 -3.63 -20.02
N LEU A 32 5.72 -3.87 -19.96
CA LEU A 32 5.17 -5.23 -20.02
C LEU A 32 5.47 -5.92 -21.37
N THR A 33 5.44 -5.19 -22.47
CA THR A 33 5.76 -5.73 -23.80
C THR A 33 7.19 -6.25 -23.86
N ILE A 34 8.13 -5.45 -23.35
CA ILE A 34 9.56 -5.78 -23.32
C ILE A 34 9.81 -6.98 -22.39
N ARG A 35 9.30 -6.93 -21.15
CA ARG A 35 9.58 -7.96 -20.14
C ARG A 35 8.94 -9.31 -20.46
N ARG A 36 7.78 -9.32 -21.12
CA ARG A 36 7.05 -10.55 -21.45
C ARG A 36 7.34 -11.10 -22.84
N GLY A 37 8.03 -10.33 -23.69
CA GLY A 37 8.22 -10.66 -25.11
C GLY A 37 6.92 -10.77 -25.90
N LYS A 38 5.83 -10.15 -25.42
CA LYS A 38 4.49 -10.21 -26.02
C LYS A 38 3.91 -8.80 -26.11
N ASN A 39 3.52 -8.40 -27.32
CA ASN A 39 2.99 -7.06 -27.55
C ASN A 39 1.72 -6.80 -26.71
N ILE A 40 1.75 -5.73 -25.93
CA ILE A 40 0.62 -5.22 -25.15
C ILE A 40 0.42 -3.76 -25.54
N THR A 41 -0.71 -3.47 -26.18
CA THR A 41 -1.07 -2.09 -26.47
C THR A 41 -1.56 -1.38 -25.21
N PRO A 42 -1.40 -0.05 -25.10
CA PRO A 42 -1.92 0.72 -23.97
C PRO A 42 -3.42 0.49 -23.74
N GLU A 43 -4.20 0.35 -24.82
CA GLU A 43 -5.64 0.12 -24.70
C GLU A 43 -5.99 -1.28 -24.19
N SER A 44 -5.27 -2.31 -24.64
CA SER A 44 -5.40 -3.66 -24.10
C SER A 44 -5.09 -3.69 -22.60
N LEU A 45 -4.06 -2.95 -22.16
CA LEU A 45 -3.75 -2.81 -20.75
C LEU A 45 -4.87 -2.08 -19.98
N ARG A 46 -5.43 -0.99 -20.51
CA ARG A 46 -6.57 -0.29 -19.87
C ARG A 46 -7.77 -1.21 -19.64
N LEU A 47 -8.14 -2.01 -20.64
CA LEU A 47 -9.26 -2.95 -20.53
C LEU A 47 -9.02 -3.98 -19.42
N ARG A 48 -7.79 -4.51 -19.34
CA ARG A 48 -7.39 -5.46 -18.28
C ARG A 48 -7.42 -4.83 -16.89
N LEU A 49 -6.90 -3.61 -16.76
CA LEU A 49 -6.88 -2.87 -15.49
C LEU A 49 -8.28 -2.50 -15.00
N ARG A 50 -9.23 -2.25 -15.92
CA ARG A 50 -10.64 -1.98 -15.58
C ARG A 50 -11.48 -3.25 -15.41
N GLY A 51 -10.91 -4.43 -15.60
CA GLY A 51 -11.66 -5.69 -15.56
C GLY A 51 -12.79 -5.79 -16.59
N VAL A 52 -12.67 -5.11 -17.74
CA VAL A 52 -13.73 -5.06 -18.76
C VAL A 52 -13.63 -6.27 -19.69
N GLY A 53 -14.73 -7.00 -19.83
CA GLY A 53 -14.85 -8.19 -20.68
C GLY A 53 -14.04 -9.39 -20.15
N ASP A 54 -13.64 -10.30 -21.05
CA ASP A 54 -12.85 -11.49 -20.69
C ASP A 54 -11.34 -11.21 -20.50
N SER A 55 -10.93 -9.94 -20.58
CA SER A 55 -9.54 -9.52 -20.46
C SER A 55 -9.09 -9.52 -19.01
N ARG A 56 -8.73 -10.69 -18.47
CA ARG A 56 -8.20 -10.82 -17.11
C ARG A 56 -6.76 -10.30 -17.02
N LEU A 57 -6.47 -9.56 -15.96
CA LEU A 57 -5.10 -9.25 -15.56
C LEU A 57 -4.49 -10.51 -14.90
N SER A 58 -3.36 -11.00 -15.42
CA SER A 58 -2.65 -12.12 -14.79
C SER A 58 -1.82 -11.64 -13.59
N MET A 59 -1.54 -12.54 -12.65
CA MET A 59 -0.67 -12.24 -11.49
C MET A 59 0.73 -11.79 -11.94
N GLU A 60 1.29 -12.43 -12.96
CA GLU A 60 2.56 -12.02 -13.59
C GLU A 60 2.53 -10.55 -14.06
N MET A 61 1.46 -10.12 -14.74
CA MET A 61 1.32 -8.72 -15.17
C MET A 61 1.16 -7.78 -13.99
N PHE A 62 0.45 -8.22 -12.95
CA PHE A 62 0.31 -7.46 -11.71
C PHE A 62 1.69 -7.20 -11.07
N GLU A 63 2.49 -8.24 -10.85
CA GLU A 63 3.84 -8.13 -10.27
C GLU A 63 4.76 -7.23 -11.08
N LEU A 64 4.79 -7.39 -12.41
CA LEU A 64 5.60 -6.54 -13.30
C LEU A 64 5.16 -5.06 -13.27
N LEU A 65 3.87 -4.78 -13.08
CA LEU A 65 3.39 -3.40 -12.91
C LEU A 65 3.85 -2.81 -11.58
N ILE A 66 3.84 -3.61 -10.51
CA ILE A 66 4.38 -3.17 -9.21
C ILE A 66 5.87 -2.88 -9.34
N GLU A 67 6.65 -3.77 -9.96
CA GLU A 67 8.08 -3.59 -10.22
C GLU A 67 8.34 -2.28 -10.99
N TRP A 68 7.66 -2.08 -12.11
CA TRP A 68 7.75 -0.86 -12.92
C TRP A 68 7.42 0.43 -12.15
N MET A 69 6.48 0.38 -11.20
CA MET A 69 6.19 1.53 -10.33
C MET A 69 7.29 1.73 -9.28
N GLN A 70 7.84 0.66 -8.71
CA GLN A 70 8.91 0.74 -7.71
C GLN A 70 10.24 1.26 -8.28
N GLU A 71 10.51 1.03 -9.58
CA GLU A 71 11.64 1.61 -10.31
C GLU A 71 11.62 3.15 -10.33
N LYS A 72 10.44 3.77 -10.14
CA LYS A 72 10.27 5.23 -10.21
C LYS A 72 10.15 5.83 -8.82
N THR A 73 11.03 6.78 -8.52
CA THR A 73 11.09 7.45 -7.21
C THR A 73 9.76 8.10 -6.83
N GLU A 74 9.08 8.74 -7.77
CA GLU A 74 7.80 9.43 -7.55
C GLU A 74 6.64 8.47 -7.27
N ALA A 75 6.75 7.20 -7.68
CA ALA A 75 5.70 6.22 -7.50
C ALA A 75 5.89 5.31 -6.27
N LYS A 76 7.03 5.39 -5.58
CA LYS A 76 7.28 4.63 -4.35
C LYS A 76 6.17 4.77 -3.30
N ALA A 77 5.52 5.94 -3.24
CA ALA A 77 4.46 6.21 -2.28
C ALA A 77 3.18 5.38 -2.50
N HIS A 78 2.86 5.05 -3.75
CA HIS A 78 1.62 4.38 -4.15
C HIS A 78 1.81 3.06 -4.90
N ALA A 79 3.05 2.65 -5.13
CA ALA A 79 3.39 1.44 -5.88
C ALA A 79 2.78 0.17 -5.26
N LEU A 80 2.72 0.09 -3.92
CA LEU A 80 2.21 -1.07 -3.19
C LEU A 80 0.74 -0.98 -2.79
N ASP A 81 0.05 0.12 -3.12
CA ASP A 81 -1.32 0.35 -2.66
C ASP A 81 -2.29 -0.73 -3.16
N ALA A 82 -2.13 -1.17 -4.40
CA ALA A 82 -2.94 -2.24 -4.98
C ALA A 82 -2.74 -3.58 -4.26
N LEU A 83 -1.51 -3.88 -3.82
CA LEU A 83 -1.21 -5.07 -3.03
C LEU A 83 -1.86 -5.00 -1.63
N HIS A 84 -1.84 -3.82 -1.01
CA HIS A 84 -2.55 -3.59 0.25
C HIS A 84 -4.07 -3.73 0.10
N ALA A 85 -4.65 -3.20 -0.97
CA ALA A 85 -6.07 -3.34 -1.27
C ALA A 85 -6.44 -4.81 -1.53
N LEU A 86 -5.60 -5.56 -2.26
CA LEU A 86 -5.79 -6.99 -2.52
C LEU A 86 -5.76 -7.79 -1.21
N ASN A 87 -4.78 -7.57 -0.34
CA ASN A 87 -4.72 -8.23 0.98
C ASN A 87 -5.97 -7.91 1.81
N ALA A 88 -6.40 -6.65 1.81
CA ALA A 88 -7.54 -6.22 2.60
C ALA A 88 -8.87 -6.85 2.14
N ARG A 89 -9.00 -7.22 0.85
CA ARG A 89 -10.14 -8.01 0.35
C ARG A 89 -10.29 -9.36 1.06
N PHE A 90 -9.19 -9.93 1.54
CA PHE A 90 -9.17 -11.18 2.32
C PHE A 90 -9.10 -10.94 3.83
N GLY A 91 -9.27 -9.70 4.30
CA GLY A 91 -9.11 -9.34 5.71
C GLY A 91 -7.66 -9.38 6.21
N LEU A 92 -6.69 -9.44 5.31
CA LEU A 92 -5.26 -9.48 5.64
C LEU A 92 -4.64 -8.08 5.63
N VAL A 93 -3.61 -7.91 6.46
CA VAL A 93 -2.82 -6.67 6.52
C VAL A 93 -1.37 -7.04 6.24
N ALA A 94 -0.88 -6.62 5.08
CA ALA A 94 0.54 -6.70 4.74
C ALA A 94 1.25 -5.41 5.10
N GLU A 95 2.53 -5.52 5.46
CA GLU A 95 3.41 -4.40 5.72
C GLU A 95 4.69 -4.58 4.92
N TYR A 96 5.17 -3.48 4.33
CA TYR A 96 6.49 -3.43 3.73
C TYR A 96 7.55 -3.34 4.84
N VAL A 97 8.43 -4.33 4.90
CA VAL A 97 9.58 -4.35 5.80
C VAL A 97 10.79 -3.86 5.00
N ASP A 98 11.40 -2.77 5.45
CA ASP A 98 12.67 -2.32 4.91
C ASP A 98 13.81 -3.12 5.57
N GLU A 99 14.29 -4.16 4.90
CA GLU A 99 15.38 -5.01 5.40
C GLU A 99 16.69 -4.20 5.59
N HIS A 100 16.86 -3.07 4.89
CA HIS A 100 18.06 -2.24 5.01
C HIS A 100 18.15 -1.45 6.32
N GLY A 101 17.06 -1.34 7.09
CA GLY A 101 17.11 -0.79 8.46
C GLY A 101 17.72 -1.75 9.48
N ALA A 102 17.87 -3.04 9.16
CA ALA A 102 18.32 -4.05 10.10
C ALA A 102 19.85 -4.05 10.30
N ASP A 103 20.63 -3.71 9.27
CA ASP A 103 22.09 -3.95 9.24
C ASP A 103 22.98 -2.70 9.36
N ASP A 104 22.49 -1.46 9.14
CA ASP A 104 23.40 -0.29 9.07
C ASP A 104 23.27 0.72 10.21
N ASP A 105 22.24 0.65 11.06
CA ASP A 105 22.10 1.61 12.18
C ASP A 105 22.56 1.00 13.51
N THR A 106 23.87 1.13 13.75
CA THR A 106 24.51 0.87 15.06
C THR A 106 24.30 2.04 16.04
N GLY A 107 23.40 2.99 15.72
CA GLY A 107 23.13 4.18 16.51
C GLY A 107 21.84 4.15 17.35
N PRO A 108 21.59 5.20 18.16
CA PRO A 108 20.38 5.39 18.99
C PRO A 108 19.06 5.57 18.21
N GLY A 109 19.04 5.35 16.89
CA GLY A 109 17.90 5.63 16.01
C GLY A 109 16.69 4.71 16.17
N VAL A 110 16.88 3.45 16.60
CA VAL A 110 15.77 2.48 16.70
C VAL A 110 14.81 2.77 17.86
N ASP A 111 15.32 3.22 19.01
CA ASP A 111 14.48 3.61 20.15
C ASP A 111 13.64 4.85 19.77
N VAL A 112 14.24 5.81 19.06
CA VAL A 112 13.54 6.99 18.52
C VAL A 112 12.50 6.60 17.47
N HIS A 113 12.78 5.63 16.61
CA HIS A 113 11.83 5.11 15.61
C HIS A 113 10.61 4.44 16.27
N LEU A 114 10.82 3.67 17.34
CA LEU A 114 9.72 3.04 18.08
C LEU A 114 8.81 4.09 18.73
N VAL A 115 9.40 5.08 19.41
CA VAL A 115 8.66 6.20 20.03
C VAL A 115 7.91 7.01 18.97
N SER A 116 8.57 7.36 17.86
CA SER A 116 7.94 8.09 16.75
C SER A 116 6.77 7.31 16.13
N THR A 117 6.91 5.99 15.96
CA THR A 117 5.84 5.13 15.45
C THR A 117 4.64 5.10 16.40
N ALA A 118 4.88 5.02 17.72
CA ALA A 118 3.84 5.04 18.73
C ALA A 118 3.09 6.39 18.77
N LEU A 119 3.81 7.52 18.66
CA LEU A 119 3.20 8.86 18.59
C LEU A 119 2.35 9.06 17.32
N HIS A 120 2.86 8.61 16.16
CA HIS A 120 2.08 8.63 14.92
C HIS A 120 0.82 7.78 15.01
N LEU A 121 0.91 6.61 15.65
CA LEU A 121 -0.24 5.74 15.91
C LEU A 121 -1.27 6.44 16.81
N GLN A 122 -0.84 7.07 17.90
CA GLN A 122 -1.73 7.82 18.80
C GLN A 122 -2.47 8.95 18.06
N ALA A 123 -1.73 9.76 17.29
CA ALA A 123 -2.33 10.83 16.49
C ALA A 123 -3.30 10.28 15.42
N HIS A 124 -3.01 9.12 14.84
CA HIS A 124 -3.87 8.46 13.87
C HIS A 124 -5.16 7.92 14.52
N VAL A 125 -5.07 7.28 15.68
CA VAL A 125 -6.23 6.80 16.45
C VAL A 125 -7.14 7.97 16.85
N GLY A 126 -6.58 9.11 17.26
CA GLY A 126 -7.35 10.33 17.54
C GLY A 126 -8.16 10.81 16.33
N ARG A 127 -7.56 10.83 15.14
CA ARG A 127 -8.27 11.19 13.89
C ARG A 127 -9.38 10.21 13.53
N VAL A 128 -9.16 8.91 13.70
CA VAL A 128 -10.21 7.90 13.48
C VAL A 128 -11.40 8.15 14.40
N ALA A 129 -11.15 8.40 15.69
CA ALA A 129 -12.22 8.67 16.65
C ALA A 129 -13.02 9.93 16.28
N ASP A 130 -12.34 10.98 15.83
CA ASP A 130 -12.98 12.22 15.36
C ASP A 130 -13.85 11.98 14.11
N ASP A 131 -13.30 11.30 13.09
CA ASP A 131 -14.03 10.96 11.87
C ASP A 131 -15.29 10.11 12.15
N VAL A 132 -15.17 9.10 13.02
CA VAL A 132 -16.31 8.25 13.40
C VAL A 132 -17.37 9.06 14.16
N THR A 133 -16.97 9.91 15.10
CA THR A 133 -17.90 10.73 15.89
C THR A 133 -18.66 11.71 15.01
N ARG A 134 -17.96 12.35 14.06
CA ARG A 134 -18.55 13.28 13.09
C ARG A 134 -19.56 12.58 12.18
N VAL A 135 -19.20 11.42 11.62
CA VAL A 135 -20.10 10.66 10.73
C VAL A 135 -21.35 10.16 11.47
N LEU A 136 -21.21 9.69 12.71
CA LEU A 136 -22.35 9.26 13.53
C LEU A 136 -23.28 10.42 13.93
N GLY A 137 -22.72 11.61 14.17
CA GLY A 137 -23.50 12.83 14.45
C GLY A 137 -24.38 13.28 13.28
N GLU A 138 -23.99 12.95 12.04
CA GLU A 138 -24.68 13.36 10.82
C GLU A 138 -25.77 12.38 10.35
N GLN A 139 -26.03 11.29 11.10
CA GLN A 139 -27.07 10.25 10.86
C GLN A 139 -27.15 9.65 9.45
N ARG A 140 -26.13 9.83 8.60
CA ARG A 140 -26.06 9.23 7.27
C ARG A 140 -24.64 8.73 6.99
N ILE A 141 -24.52 7.42 6.91
CA ILE A 141 -23.36 6.75 6.31
C ILE A 141 -23.74 6.48 4.87
N ASP A 142 -23.16 7.24 3.95
CA ASP A 142 -23.16 6.90 2.52
C ASP A 142 -21.92 6.05 2.19
N ASP A 143 -21.92 5.42 1.01
CA ASP A 143 -20.84 4.53 0.58
C ASP A 143 -19.47 5.24 0.58
N GLY A 144 -19.42 6.53 0.24
CA GLY A 144 -18.18 7.31 0.21
C GLY A 144 -17.60 7.56 1.59
N ARG A 145 -18.45 7.79 2.60
CA ARG A 145 -18.03 7.90 4.01
C ARG A 145 -17.56 6.56 4.56
N ALA A 146 -18.22 5.46 4.20
CA ALA A 146 -17.79 4.12 4.56
C ALA A 146 -16.40 3.83 3.98
N GLU A 147 -16.16 4.14 2.71
CA GLU A 147 -14.84 4.04 2.06
C GLU A 147 -13.77 4.85 2.82
N GLN A 148 -14.07 6.08 3.24
CA GLN A 148 -13.14 6.92 4.03
C GLN A 148 -12.79 6.29 5.39
N ILE A 149 -13.79 5.82 6.15
CA ILE A 149 -13.56 5.17 7.45
C ILE A 149 -12.72 3.91 7.26
N ILE A 150 -13.01 3.09 6.24
CA ILE A 150 -12.25 1.89 5.90
C ILE A 150 -10.79 2.25 5.56
N ALA A 151 -10.57 3.28 4.73
CA ALA A 151 -9.22 3.73 4.37
C ALA A 151 -8.42 4.20 5.59
N THR A 152 -9.04 5.00 6.47
CA THR A 152 -8.41 5.49 7.70
C THR A 152 -8.14 4.34 8.68
N GLY A 153 -9.08 3.42 8.87
CA GLY A 153 -8.91 2.23 9.71
C GLY A 153 -7.76 1.34 9.22
N ARG A 154 -7.70 1.05 7.91
CA ARG A 154 -6.63 0.27 7.28
C ARG A 154 -5.25 0.92 7.45
N LYS A 155 -5.17 2.25 7.38
CA LYS A 155 -3.93 2.97 7.69
C LYS A 155 -3.51 2.76 9.15
N GLY A 156 -4.46 2.72 10.07
CA GLY A 156 -4.20 2.38 11.48
C GLY A 156 -3.66 0.96 11.65
N GLN A 157 -4.27 -0.03 10.99
CA GLN A 157 -3.80 -1.42 11.01
C GLN A 157 -2.34 -1.54 10.54
N ARG A 158 -1.96 -0.81 9.47
CA ARG A 158 -0.56 -0.77 8.98
C ARG A 158 0.40 -0.15 10.00
N LEU A 159 -0.01 0.89 10.71
CA LEU A 159 0.80 1.50 11.78
C LEU A 159 0.97 0.55 12.98
N PHE A 160 -0.05 -0.21 13.35
CA PHE A 160 0.07 -1.24 14.38
C PHE A 160 1.06 -2.33 13.99
N GLN A 161 1.03 -2.81 12.75
CA GLN A 161 1.99 -3.80 12.30
C GLN A 161 3.43 -3.26 12.33
N ARG A 162 3.64 -2.00 11.91
CA ARG A 162 4.94 -1.31 11.99
C ARG A 162 5.49 -1.28 13.41
N LEU A 163 4.62 -0.99 14.37
CA LEU A 163 4.98 -0.98 15.78
C LEU A 163 5.38 -2.38 16.28
N ILE A 164 4.59 -3.41 15.93
CA ILE A 164 4.89 -4.81 16.29
C ILE A 164 6.25 -5.23 15.72
N HIS A 165 6.55 -4.85 14.47
CA HIS A 165 7.80 -5.18 13.83
C HIS A 165 8.99 -4.45 14.46
N ALA A 166 8.87 -3.13 14.70
CA ALA A 166 9.90 -2.34 15.38
C ALA A 166 10.22 -2.90 16.78
N ALA A 167 9.20 -3.30 17.54
CA ALA A 167 9.38 -3.91 18.85
C ALA A 167 10.11 -5.26 18.78
N ARG A 168 9.75 -6.12 17.80
CA ARG A 168 10.44 -7.40 17.57
C ARG A 168 11.91 -7.21 17.20
N ASN A 169 12.22 -6.25 16.33
CA ASN A 169 13.60 -5.96 15.92
C ASN A 169 14.45 -5.47 17.09
N LEU A 170 13.91 -4.57 17.93
CA LEU A 170 14.60 -4.11 19.13
C LEU A 170 14.87 -5.27 20.11
N ALA A 171 13.89 -6.15 20.33
CA ALA A 171 14.05 -7.32 21.19
C ALA A 171 15.09 -8.32 20.66
N ALA A 172 15.12 -8.56 19.34
CA ALA A 172 16.13 -9.42 18.70
C ALA A 172 17.55 -8.82 18.82
N ARG A 173 17.70 -7.50 18.68
CA ARG A 173 19.00 -6.81 18.86
C ARG A 173 19.52 -6.90 20.30
N ARG A 174 18.66 -6.68 21.30
CA ARG A 174 19.06 -6.78 22.71
C ARG A 174 19.52 -8.18 23.11
N ARG A 175 18.90 -9.23 22.55
CA ARG A 175 19.36 -10.62 22.74
C ARG A 175 20.76 -10.84 22.16
N ARG A 176 20.98 -10.43 20.90
CA ARG A 176 22.31 -10.53 20.25
C ARG A 176 23.42 -9.77 21.00
N ARG A 177 23.11 -8.62 21.59
CA ARG A 177 24.07 -7.85 22.40
C ARG A 177 24.40 -8.51 23.75
N HIS A 178 23.48 -9.29 24.31
CA HIS A 178 23.67 -9.98 25.59
C HIS A 178 24.45 -11.30 25.42
N GLU A 179 24.37 -11.93 24.24
CA GLU A 179 25.13 -13.15 23.89
C GLU A 179 26.57 -12.85 23.45
N ALA A 180 26.90 -11.59 23.13
CA ALA A 180 28.22 -11.14 22.70
C ALA A 180 29.11 -10.59 23.84
N VAL A 181 28.65 -10.69 25.11
CA VAL A 181 29.36 -10.30 26.35
C VAL A 181 29.61 -11.54 27.19
#